data_AF-A0A6I4K5E5-F1
#
_entry.id   AF-A0A6I4K5E5-F1
#
_cell.length_a   1.000
_cell.length_b   1.000
_cell.length_c   1.000
_cell.angle_alpha   90.00
_cell.angle_beta   90.00
_cell.angle_gamma   90.00
#
_symmetry.space_group_name_H-M   'P 1'
#
loop_
_entity.id
_entity.type
_entity.pdbx_description
1 polymer ?
#
loop_
_entity_poly.entity_id
_entity_poly.type
_entity_poly.pdbx_seq_one_letter_code
_entity_poly.pdbx_strand_id
1 'polypeptide(L)'
;MNKVISFAALSLVMVNLSGCIVEMVTGSIAEASFASETPESMGMSPANFRGQSCLQLAVERQNAGYLISHTGEHAEYVQKHGRWKLASIEQVEQEQGCLAGTTVQQAGAVEYVAKHPEAAKELESQLPPGARSPAGPGAASTNAGSPVITASQPIKPAVTPPQNFGPGYGSASLASGLPQTSLAQWIAEETPEKYKGKSCEYLRQAYARSNEILAVNTPEAQAWGASKKTAIDQVLSGKDCPPLVTAVRGRIGVSIGSIDPVKAARLGMPLKGASVEKVAPGGNAEKAGLKYADVIVSVDTTSVGDDIDFLLAVGKVSIGSNTLLKVWRKDAFIDIPVLVGPPA
;
A
#
# COMPACT_ATOMS: atom_id res chain seq x y z
N MET A 1 52.92 -53.49 -47.21
CA MET A 1 53.37 -54.19 -46.00
C MET A 1 52.14 -54.58 -45.17
N ASN A 2 52.19 -55.73 -44.49
CA ASN A 2 51.01 -56.45 -43.97
C ASN A 2 50.44 -55.89 -42.65
N LYS A 3 49.11 -55.97 -42.47
CA LYS A 3 48.35 -56.81 -41.49
C LYS A 3 46.92 -56.24 -41.35
N VAL A 4 45.78 -56.92 -41.57
CA VAL A 4 45.24 -58.27 -41.23
C VAL A 4 44.56 -58.32 -39.84
N ILE A 5 43.42 -59.06 -39.76
CA ILE A 5 42.46 -59.28 -38.63
C ILE A 5 41.42 -58.12 -38.48
N SER A 6 40.08 -58.30 -38.40
CA SER A 6 39.20 -59.49 -38.60
C SER A 6 37.73 -59.14 -38.98
N PHE A 7 36.87 -60.15 -39.14
CA PHE A 7 35.40 -60.08 -39.28
C PHE A 7 34.63 -59.83 -37.95
N ALA A 8 33.49 -59.14 -38.02
CA ALA A 8 32.31 -59.43 -37.20
C ALA A 8 31.05 -59.00 -37.98
N ALA A 9 30.14 -59.95 -38.24
CA ALA A 9 28.87 -59.70 -38.93
C ALA A 9 27.68 -59.84 -37.96
N LEU A 10 26.53 -59.29 -38.37
CA LEU A 10 25.20 -59.65 -37.92
C LEU A 10 24.85 -59.45 -36.42
N SER A 11 24.23 -58.30 -36.09
CA SER A 11 23.02 -58.23 -35.25
C SER A 11 22.40 -56.83 -35.22
N LEU A 12 21.08 -56.79 -34.96
CA LEU A 12 20.21 -55.63 -34.77
C LEU A 12 19.96 -54.69 -35.96
N VAL A 13 19.12 -55.18 -36.87
CA VAL A 13 17.93 -54.41 -37.29
C VAL A 13 16.98 -54.32 -36.07
N MET A 14 16.14 -53.27 -35.98
CA MET A 14 15.10 -52.99 -34.95
C MET A 14 15.46 -52.11 -33.74
N VAL A 15 15.88 -50.86 -33.96
CA VAL A 15 15.45 -49.71 -33.09
C VAL A 15 15.22 -48.47 -33.95
N ASN A 16 14.07 -48.42 -34.63
CA ASN A 16 13.61 -47.23 -35.37
C ASN A 16 12.07 -47.25 -35.41
N LEU A 17 11.42 -46.77 -34.35
CA LEU A 17 10.02 -46.27 -34.37
C LEU A 17 9.54 -45.61 -33.04
N SER A 18 10.31 -45.66 -31.95
CA SER A 18 9.84 -45.23 -30.62
C SER A 18 9.87 -43.71 -30.36
N GLY A 19 10.54 -42.91 -31.21
CA GLY A 19 10.83 -41.50 -30.93
C GLY A 19 9.71 -40.51 -31.26
N CYS A 20 8.93 -40.73 -32.32
CA CYS A 20 8.01 -39.71 -32.84
C CYS A 20 6.59 -39.74 -32.23
N ILE A 21 6.25 -40.75 -31.44
CA ILE A 21 4.88 -40.90 -30.87
C ILE A 21 4.75 -40.18 -29.52
N VAL A 22 5.84 -40.02 -28.75
CA VAL A 22 5.78 -39.45 -27.40
C VAL A 22 5.54 -37.93 -27.42
N GLU A 23 6.12 -37.19 -28.37
CA GLU A 23 5.94 -35.72 -28.45
C GLU A 23 4.59 -35.29 -29.05
N MET A 24 3.99 -36.07 -29.95
CA MET A 24 2.65 -35.74 -30.47
C MET A 24 1.53 -36.05 -29.48
N VAL A 25 1.69 -37.08 -28.64
CA VAL A 25 0.64 -37.46 -27.68
C VAL A 25 0.58 -36.47 -26.51
N THR A 26 1.71 -36.03 -25.95
CA THR A 26 1.71 -35.16 -24.76
C THR A 26 1.07 -33.79 -24.99
N GLY A 27 1.20 -33.20 -26.19
CA GLY A 27 0.49 -31.96 -26.55
C GLY A 27 -1.04 -32.13 -26.57
N SER A 28 -1.53 -33.21 -27.19
CA SER A 28 -2.97 -33.43 -27.38
C SER A 28 -3.74 -33.72 -26.09
N ILE A 29 -3.13 -34.38 -25.09
CA ILE A 29 -3.80 -34.65 -23.80
C ILE A 29 -3.87 -33.42 -22.88
N ALA A 30 -2.91 -32.49 -23.00
CA ALA A 30 -2.94 -31.23 -22.26
C ALA A 30 -4.09 -30.32 -22.74
N GLU A 31 -4.25 -30.14 -24.06
CA GLU A 31 -5.34 -29.32 -24.59
C GLU A 31 -6.72 -29.96 -24.37
N ALA A 32 -6.85 -31.28 -24.52
CA ALA A 32 -8.10 -31.99 -24.35
C ALA A 32 -8.66 -31.96 -22.91
N SER A 33 -7.81 -31.81 -21.89
CA SER A 33 -8.25 -31.78 -20.49
C SER A 33 -8.85 -30.44 -20.06
N PHE A 34 -8.45 -29.32 -20.66
CA PHE A 34 -9.01 -27.98 -20.38
C PHE A 34 -10.25 -27.63 -21.24
N ALA A 35 -10.57 -28.45 -22.24
CA ALA A 35 -11.72 -28.26 -23.12
C ALA A 35 -13.07 -28.63 -22.48
N SER A 36 -13.06 -29.41 -21.38
CA SER A 36 -14.27 -29.87 -20.67
C SER A 36 -14.64 -29.02 -19.44
N GLU A 37 -13.78 -28.07 -19.05
CA GLU A 37 -14.06 -27.15 -17.94
C GLU A 37 -15.27 -26.25 -18.26
N THR A 38 -16.12 -26.00 -17.27
CA THR A 38 -17.18 -24.99 -17.30
C THR A 38 -17.06 -24.04 -16.11
N PRO A 39 -17.73 -22.87 -16.12
CA PRO A 39 -17.79 -22.02 -14.94
C PRO A 39 -18.29 -22.77 -13.69
N GLU A 40 -19.24 -23.69 -13.84
CA GLU A 40 -19.77 -24.52 -12.75
C GLU A 40 -18.73 -25.50 -12.22
N SER A 41 -18.03 -26.24 -13.10
CA SER A 41 -17.02 -27.22 -12.66
C SER A 41 -15.83 -26.57 -11.96
N MET A 42 -15.49 -25.34 -12.35
CA MET A 42 -14.38 -24.56 -11.79
C MET A 42 -14.79 -23.67 -10.60
N GLY A 43 -16.04 -23.77 -10.13
CA GLY A 43 -16.54 -23.00 -9.00
C GLY A 43 -16.67 -21.49 -9.27
N MET A 44 -16.76 -21.10 -10.54
CA MET A 44 -16.85 -19.73 -11.04
C MET A 44 -18.25 -19.40 -11.58
N SER A 45 -19.29 -20.16 -11.21
CA SER A 45 -20.68 -19.87 -11.56
C SER A 45 -21.33 -18.86 -10.59
N PRO A 46 -22.44 -18.18 -10.96
CA PRO A 46 -23.10 -17.18 -10.11
C PRO A 46 -23.51 -17.73 -8.74
N ALA A 47 -23.82 -19.02 -8.65
CA ALA A 47 -24.26 -19.67 -7.41
C ALA A 47 -23.25 -19.52 -6.26
N ASN A 48 -21.95 -19.48 -6.55
CA ASN A 48 -20.89 -19.39 -5.53
C ASN A 48 -20.66 -17.96 -5.01
N PHE A 49 -21.23 -16.94 -5.68
CA PHE A 49 -21.13 -15.54 -5.28
C PHE A 49 -22.42 -15.01 -4.64
N ARG A 50 -23.55 -15.73 -4.77
CA ARG A 50 -24.81 -15.35 -4.12
C ARG A 50 -24.71 -15.42 -2.60
N GLY A 51 -25.32 -14.44 -1.93
CA GLY A 51 -25.23 -14.27 -0.47
C GLY A 51 -24.03 -13.45 0.00
N GLN A 52 -23.09 -13.11 -0.87
CA GLN A 52 -22.06 -12.10 -0.60
C GLN A 52 -22.65 -10.68 -0.68
N SER A 53 -22.13 -9.74 0.11
CA SER A 53 -22.48 -8.32 0.04
C SER A 53 -21.86 -7.63 -1.19
N CYS A 54 -22.37 -6.46 -1.58
CA CYS A 54 -21.79 -5.68 -2.67
C CYS A 54 -20.29 -5.32 -2.46
N LEU A 55 -19.82 -5.14 -1.22
CA LEU A 55 -18.40 -4.98 -0.94
C LEU A 55 -17.61 -6.26 -1.22
N GLN A 56 -18.13 -7.42 -0.80
CA GLN A 56 -17.47 -8.71 -1.04
C GLN A 56 -17.40 -9.04 -2.54
N LEU A 57 -18.50 -8.79 -3.28
CA LEU A 57 -18.55 -8.92 -4.74
C LEU A 57 -17.53 -7.99 -5.41
N ALA A 58 -17.43 -6.73 -5.00
CA ALA A 58 -16.46 -5.78 -5.55
C ALA A 58 -14.99 -6.23 -5.32
N VAL A 59 -14.69 -6.88 -4.18
CA VAL A 59 -13.37 -7.49 -3.92
C VAL A 59 -13.12 -8.64 -4.88
N GLU A 60 -14.10 -9.53 -5.06
CA GLU A 60 -13.96 -10.65 -5.98
C GLU A 60 -13.85 -10.21 -7.44
N ARG A 61 -14.51 -9.11 -7.81
CA ARG A 61 -14.42 -8.46 -9.13
C ARG A 61 -13.02 -7.91 -9.38
N GLN A 62 -12.40 -7.28 -8.38
CA GLN A 62 -11.00 -6.85 -8.45
C GLN A 62 -10.06 -8.05 -8.61
N ASN A 63 -10.28 -9.14 -7.86
CA ASN A 63 -9.52 -10.38 -8.00
C ASN A 63 -9.65 -10.99 -9.41
N ALA A 64 -10.85 -11.00 -9.99
CA ALA A 64 -11.08 -11.43 -11.36
C ALA A 64 -10.31 -10.55 -12.37
N GLY A 65 -10.29 -9.23 -12.16
CA GLY A 65 -9.49 -8.29 -12.95
C GLY A 65 -7.99 -8.60 -12.94
N TYR A 66 -7.42 -8.97 -11.78
CA TYR A 66 -6.02 -9.40 -11.72
C TYR A 66 -5.74 -10.66 -12.56
N LEU A 67 -6.61 -11.66 -12.50
CA LEU A 67 -6.50 -12.88 -13.31
C LEU A 67 -6.58 -12.57 -14.83
N ILE A 68 -7.46 -11.65 -15.23
CA ILE A 68 -7.59 -11.18 -16.62
C ILE A 68 -6.35 -10.39 -17.09
N SER A 69 -5.62 -9.76 -16.17
CA SER A 69 -4.39 -9.02 -16.47
C SER A 69 -3.11 -9.87 -16.48
N HIS A 70 -3.19 -11.18 -16.17
CA HIS A 70 -2.01 -12.04 -16.04
C HIS A 70 -1.29 -12.26 -17.39
N THR A 71 0.03 -12.06 -17.40
CA THR A 71 0.89 -12.20 -18.60
C THR A 71 2.02 -13.23 -18.43
N GLY A 72 1.95 -14.06 -17.39
CA GLY A 72 2.97 -15.09 -17.11
C GLY A 72 2.69 -16.44 -17.79
N GLU A 73 3.30 -17.50 -17.24
CA GLU A 73 2.96 -18.87 -17.66
C GLU A 73 1.46 -19.14 -17.53
N HIS A 74 0.93 -19.92 -18.48
CA HIS A 74 -0.49 -20.24 -18.60
C HIS A 74 -1.43 -19.01 -18.67
N ALA A 75 -0.96 -17.87 -19.20
CA ALA A 75 -1.75 -16.63 -19.35
C ALA A 75 -3.17 -16.86 -19.88
N GLU A 76 -3.33 -17.55 -21.01
CA GLU A 76 -4.65 -17.80 -21.61
C GLU A 76 -5.61 -18.56 -20.68
N TYR A 77 -5.10 -19.56 -19.97
CA TYR A 77 -5.85 -20.34 -18.97
C TYR A 77 -6.31 -19.46 -17.80
N VAL A 78 -5.39 -18.69 -17.21
CA VAL A 78 -5.69 -17.82 -16.06
C VAL A 78 -6.68 -16.72 -16.46
N GLN A 79 -6.52 -16.14 -17.65
CA GLN A 79 -7.43 -15.12 -18.17
C GLN A 79 -8.82 -15.67 -18.52
N LYS A 80 -8.92 -16.89 -19.09
CA LYS A 80 -10.18 -17.60 -19.34
C LYS A 80 -11.01 -17.70 -18.05
N HIS A 81 -10.38 -18.19 -16.99
CA HIS A 81 -10.99 -18.32 -15.67
C HIS A 81 -11.31 -16.98 -15.02
N GLY A 82 -10.43 -15.98 -15.14
CA GLY A 82 -10.70 -14.61 -14.72
C GLY A 82 -11.96 -14.03 -15.37
N ARG A 83 -12.17 -14.24 -16.67
CA ARG A 83 -13.37 -13.80 -17.40
C ARG A 83 -14.65 -14.50 -16.93
N TRP A 84 -14.60 -15.82 -16.68
CA TRP A 84 -15.76 -16.54 -16.11
C TRP A 84 -16.12 -16.04 -14.73
N LYS A 85 -15.13 -15.89 -13.85
CA LYS A 85 -15.33 -15.33 -12.50
C LYS A 85 -15.93 -13.93 -12.57
N LEU A 86 -15.39 -13.05 -13.44
CA LEU A 86 -15.91 -11.69 -13.63
C LEU A 86 -17.38 -11.68 -14.05
N ALA A 87 -17.75 -12.42 -15.10
CA ALA A 87 -19.12 -12.46 -15.62
C ALA A 87 -20.14 -12.94 -14.57
N SER A 88 -19.78 -13.96 -13.79
CA SER A 88 -20.63 -14.47 -12.71
C SER A 88 -20.80 -13.49 -11.55
N ILE A 89 -19.77 -12.70 -11.24
CA ILE A 89 -19.84 -11.66 -10.21
C ILE A 89 -20.70 -10.49 -10.70
N GLU A 90 -20.47 -10.00 -11.92
CA GLU A 90 -21.25 -8.91 -12.52
C GLU A 90 -22.74 -9.28 -12.63
N GLN A 91 -23.06 -10.54 -12.95
CA GLN A 91 -24.44 -11.04 -12.89
C GLN A 91 -25.02 -10.94 -11.47
N VAL A 92 -24.30 -11.38 -10.43
CA VAL A 92 -24.81 -11.34 -9.05
C VAL A 92 -24.87 -9.91 -8.51
N GLU A 93 -23.93 -9.03 -8.88
CA GLU A 93 -24.02 -7.58 -8.61
C GLU A 93 -25.29 -6.99 -9.22
N GLN A 94 -25.62 -7.35 -10.47
CA GLN A 94 -26.85 -6.90 -11.13
C GLN A 94 -28.12 -7.50 -10.49
N GLU A 95 -28.14 -8.79 -10.15
CA GLU A 95 -29.26 -9.46 -9.44
C GLU A 95 -29.56 -8.80 -8.08
N GLN A 96 -28.53 -8.32 -7.37
CA GLN A 96 -28.66 -7.65 -6.08
C GLN A 96 -28.86 -6.13 -6.15
N GLY A 97 -28.71 -5.50 -7.32
CA GLY A 97 -28.78 -4.05 -7.47
C GLY A 97 -27.56 -3.30 -6.92
N CYS A 98 -26.39 -3.94 -6.87
CA CYS A 98 -25.13 -3.30 -6.53
C CYS A 98 -24.76 -2.22 -7.56
N LEU A 99 -24.01 -1.20 -7.15
CA LEU A 99 -23.56 -0.14 -8.05
C LEU A 99 -22.45 -0.63 -9.00
N ALA A 100 -22.83 -0.87 -10.25
CA ALA A 100 -21.95 -1.40 -11.29
C ALA A 100 -20.64 -0.61 -11.43
N GLY A 101 -19.52 -1.33 -11.54
CA GLY A 101 -18.19 -0.76 -11.76
C GLY A 101 -17.53 -0.12 -10.53
N THR A 102 -18.23 0.02 -9.38
CA THR A 102 -17.66 0.67 -8.19
C THR A 102 -16.42 -0.06 -7.65
N THR A 103 -15.37 0.69 -7.32
CA THR A 103 -14.16 0.11 -6.71
C THR A 103 -14.47 -0.47 -5.32
N VAL A 104 -13.59 -1.33 -4.79
CA VAL A 104 -13.73 -1.88 -3.42
C VAL A 104 -13.91 -0.76 -2.38
N GLN A 105 -13.21 0.37 -2.53
CA GLN A 105 -13.34 1.52 -1.63
C GLN A 105 -14.73 2.18 -1.75
N GLN A 106 -15.26 2.30 -2.97
CA GLN A 106 -16.58 2.87 -3.24
C GLN A 106 -17.72 1.96 -2.78
N ALA A 107 -17.65 0.66 -3.10
CA ALA A 107 -18.62 -0.34 -2.64
C ALA A 107 -18.66 -0.42 -1.11
N GLY A 108 -17.49 -0.38 -0.47
CA GLY A 108 -17.40 -0.27 0.98
C GLY A 108 -18.04 1.01 1.51
N ALA A 109 -17.81 2.16 0.86
CA ALA A 109 -18.37 3.44 1.31
C ALA A 109 -19.90 3.45 1.25
N VAL A 110 -20.46 2.85 0.21
CA VAL A 110 -21.91 2.66 0.04
C VAL A 110 -22.46 1.73 1.13
N GLU A 111 -21.84 0.58 1.37
CA GLU A 111 -22.26 -0.35 2.42
C GLU A 111 -22.13 0.26 3.82
N TYR A 112 -21.11 1.09 4.05
CA TYR A 112 -20.90 1.81 5.30
C TYR A 112 -21.97 2.87 5.56
N VAL A 113 -22.25 3.74 4.57
CA VAL A 113 -23.28 4.78 4.66
C VAL A 113 -24.69 4.17 4.77
N ALA A 114 -24.94 3.01 4.16
CA ALA A 114 -26.19 2.28 4.31
C ALA A 114 -26.42 1.79 5.76
N LYS A 115 -25.34 1.53 6.51
CA LYS A 115 -25.39 1.15 7.94
C LYS A 115 -25.36 2.37 8.87
N HIS A 116 -24.74 3.47 8.44
CA HIS A 116 -24.51 4.70 9.21
C HIS A 116 -24.94 5.93 8.40
N PRO A 117 -26.26 6.24 8.31
CA PRO A 117 -26.77 7.33 7.46
C PRO A 117 -26.20 8.71 7.81
N GLU A 118 -25.87 8.95 9.07
CA GLU A 118 -25.20 10.15 9.57
C GLU A 118 -23.80 10.35 8.98
N ALA A 119 -23.09 9.26 8.67
CA ALA A 119 -21.73 9.30 8.15
C ALA A 119 -21.67 9.79 6.69
N ALA A 120 -22.80 9.85 5.97
CA ALA A 120 -22.86 10.45 4.63
C ALA A 120 -22.29 11.88 4.62
N LYS A 121 -22.65 12.70 5.63
CA LYS A 121 -22.16 14.07 5.78
C LYS A 121 -20.69 14.14 6.14
N GLU A 122 -20.21 13.21 6.97
CA GLU A 122 -18.80 13.15 7.35
C GLU A 122 -17.94 12.72 6.16
N LEU A 123 -18.37 11.72 5.39
CA LEU A 123 -17.70 11.28 4.17
C LEU A 123 -17.67 12.39 3.10
N GLU A 124 -18.76 13.11 2.92
CA GLU A 124 -18.84 14.30 2.04
C GLU A 124 -17.89 15.42 2.50
N SER A 125 -17.74 15.63 3.82
CA SER A 125 -16.78 16.58 4.36
C SER A 125 -15.31 16.18 4.08
N GLN A 126 -15.03 14.88 3.93
CA GLN A 126 -13.71 14.35 3.56
C GLN A 126 -13.43 14.41 2.05
N LEU A 127 -14.45 14.61 1.21
CA LEU A 127 -14.24 14.82 -0.22
C LEU A 127 -13.53 16.17 -0.48
N PRO A 128 -12.58 16.23 -1.43
CA PRO A 128 -11.94 17.49 -1.82
C PRO A 128 -12.98 18.48 -2.38
N PRO A 129 -12.75 19.80 -2.33
CA PRO A 129 -13.77 20.81 -2.65
C PRO A 129 -14.44 20.66 -4.02
N GLY A 130 -13.70 20.19 -5.04
CA GLY A 130 -14.24 19.96 -6.39
C GLY A 130 -15.02 18.64 -6.58
N ALA A 131 -15.10 17.78 -5.55
CA ALA A 131 -15.85 16.52 -5.58
C ALA A 131 -17.16 16.57 -4.75
N ARG A 132 -17.39 17.66 -4.00
CA ARG A 132 -18.66 17.91 -3.30
C ARG A 132 -19.67 18.51 -4.28
N SER A 133 -20.43 17.66 -4.95
CA SER A 133 -21.47 18.08 -5.89
C SER A 133 -22.85 18.05 -5.22
N PRO A 134 -23.69 19.10 -5.35
CA PRO A 134 -25.06 19.04 -4.86
C PRO A 134 -25.84 17.98 -5.65
N ALA A 135 -26.50 17.07 -4.93
CA ALA A 135 -27.24 15.97 -5.55
C ALA A 135 -28.42 16.50 -6.39
N GLY A 136 -28.25 16.50 -7.72
CA GLY A 136 -29.32 16.68 -8.71
C GLY A 136 -29.61 15.34 -9.42
N PRO A 137 -30.88 15.01 -9.71
CA PRO A 137 -31.23 13.73 -10.30
C PRO A 137 -30.87 13.69 -11.80
N GLY A 138 -30.04 12.73 -12.19
CA GLY A 138 -29.80 12.38 -13.60
C GLY A 138 -28.50 12.91 -14.20
N ALA A 139 -27.40 12.18 -13.98
CA ALA A 139 -26.22 12.24 -14.83
C ALA A 139 -25.73 10.82 -15.12
N ALA A 140 -26.12 10.27 -16.27
CA ALA A 140 -25.58 9.00 -16.74
C ALA A 140 -24.13 9.22 -17.20
N SER A 141 -23.17 8.59 -16.52
CA SER A 141 -21.76 8.67 -16.89
C SER A 141 -21.46 7.69 -18.03
N THR A 142 -21.41 8.21 -19.25
CA THR A 142 -20.95 7.45 -20.42
C THR A 142 -19.43 7.23 -20.36
N ASN A 143 -18.99 5.98 -20.51
CA ASN A 143 -17.58 5.63 -20.68
C ASN A 143 -16.93 6.43 -21.83
N ALA A 144 -15.81 7.11 -21.54
CA ALA A 144 -14.93 7.66 -22.56
C ALA A 144 -13.49 7.86 -22.05
N GLY A 145 -12.53 7.17 -22.70
CA GLY A 145 -11.15 7.65 -22.85
C GLY A 145 -10.17 7.44 -21.70
N SER A 146 -9.58 6.24 -21.61
CA SER A 146 -8.21 6.10 -21.10
C SER A 146 -7.25 6.87 -22.02
N PRO A 147 -6.32 7.71 -21.50
CA PRO A 147 -5.31 8.34 -22.34
C PRO A 147 -4.32 7.31 -22.87
N VAL A 148 -4.13 7.27 -24.19
CA VAL A 148 -3.10 6.47 -24.84
C VAL A 148 -1.72 7.01 -24.46
N ILE A 149 -0.88 6.18 -23.84
CA ILE A 149 0.55 6.48 -23.66
C ILE A 149 1.27 6.15 -24.97
N THR A 150 1.60 7.18 -25.75
CA THR A 150 2.45 7.06 -26.95
C THR A 150 3.90 6.80 -26.54
N ALA A 151 4.57 5.87 -27.22
CA ALA A 151 5.91 5.43 -26.86
C ALA A 151 7.04 6.36 -27.38
N SER A 152 7.98 6.63 -26.47
CA SER A 152 9.44 6.73 -26.68
C SER A 152 10.06 7.82 -27.58
N GLN A 153 10.93 8.63 -26.96
CA GLN A 153 12.21 9.05 -27.56
C GLN A 153 13.37 8.69 -26.60
N PRO A 154 14.58 8.38 -27.12
CA PRO A 154 15.66 7.79 -26.33
C PRO A 154 16.47 8.82 -25.55
N ILE A 155 16.61 8.62 -24.24
CA ILE A 155 17.49 9.42 -23.37
C ILE A 155 18.83 8.67 -23.20
N LYS A 156 19.96 9.37 -23.44
CA LYS A 156 21.31 8.83 -23.23
C LYS A 156 21.55 8.50 -21.74
N PRO A 157 22.22 7.38 -21.40
CA PRO A 157 22.59 7.08 -20.03
C PRO A 157 23.80 7.92 -19.61
N ALA A 158 23.62 8.82 -18.65
CA ALA A 158 24.70 9.62 -18.06
C ALA A 158 24.39 10.01 -16.61
N VAL A 159 24.35 9.03 -15.71
CA VAL A 159 24.44 9.27 -14.25
C VAL A 159 25.41 8.26 -13.65
N THR A 160 26.48 8.76 -13.04
CA THR A 160 27.47 7.98 -12.28
C THR A 160 26.82 7.31 -11.07
N PRO A 161 27.29 6.11 -10.63
CA PRO A 161 26.71 5.46 -9.46
C PRO A 161 26.80 6.35 -8.21
N PRO A 162 25.74 6.46 -7.40
CA PRO A 162 25.87 7.06 -6.08
C PRO A 162 26.89 6.26 -5.26
N GLN A 163 27.78 6.97 -4.57
CA GLN A 163 28.82 6.36 -3.73
C GLN A 163 28.20 5.41 -2.70
N ASN A 164 28.84 4.25 -2.55
CA ASN A 164 28.39 3.17 -1.68
C ASN A 164 28.61 3.55 -0.20
N PHE A 165 27.64 4.23 0.41
CA PHE A 165 27.63 4.48 1.85
C PHE A 165 27.12 3.22 2.56
N GLY A 166 28.08 2.41 3.04
CA GLY A 166 27.81 1.28 3.93
C GLY A 166 27.15 1.71 5.25
N PRO A 167 26.81 0.75 6.14
CA PRO A 167 25.95 0.99 7.29
C PRO A 167 26.58 1.95 8.31
N GLY A 168 26.26 3.23 8.17
CA GLY A 168 26.65 4.34 9.04
C GLY A 168 25.95 4.33 10.41
N TYR A 169 25.73 3.16 11.00
CA TYR A 169 25.50 3.06 12.44
C TYR A 169 26.83 3.34 13.13
N GLY A 170 27.00 4.59 13.57
CA GLY A 170 28.19 5.02 14.27
C GLY A 170 28.36 4.24 15.58
N SER A 171 29.25 3.24 15.54
CA SER A 171 29.86 2.63 16.72
C SER A 171 30.82 3.61 17.39
N ALA A 172 30.27 4.71 17.91
CA ALA A 172 30.94 5.48 18.93
C ALA A 172 31.09 4.60 20.18
N SER A 173 32.32 4.50 20.67
CA SER A 173 32.72 3.64 21.79
C SER A 173 31.68 3.60 22.92
N LEU A 174 31.35 2.38 23.38
CA LEU A 174 30.48 2.13 24.52
C LEU A 174 31.12 2.67 25.81
N ALA A 175 30.91 3.95 26.09
CA ALA A 175 31.12 4.50 27.42
C ALA A 175 30.08 3.86 28.37
N SER A 176 30.59 3.08 29.31
CA SER A 176 29.83 2.28 30.26
C SER A 176 28.85 3.12 31.09
N GLY A 177 27.60 2.64 31.23
CA GLY A 177 26.65 3.19 32.20
C GLY A 177 25.53 4.04 31.61
N LEU A 178 24.68 3.43 30.78
CA LEU A 178 23.45 4.06 30.28
C LEU A 178 22.30 3.04 30.26
N PRO A 179 21.15 3.29 30.91
CA PRO A 179 19.93 2.62 30.54
C PRO A 179 19.51 3.14 29.16
N GLN A 180 19.74 2.33 28.14
CA GLN A 180 18.90 2.37 26.94
C GLN A 180 17.52 1.89 27.37
N THR A 181 16.42 2.55 26.97
CA THR A 181 15.14 1.82 26.93
C THR A 181 15.34 0.75 25.87
N SER A 182 15.35 -0.52 26.28
CA SER A 182 15.54 -1.60 25.32
C SER A 182 14.39 -1.59 24.31
N LEU A 183 14.63 -2.14 23.12
CA LEU A 183 13.56 -2.37 22.14
C LEU A 183 12.32 -3.03 22.78
N ALA A 184 12.54 -3.95 23.72
CA ALA A 184 11.47 -4.62 24.46
C ALA A 184 10.53 -3.64 25.18
N GLN A 185 11.01 -2.47 25.61
CA GLN A 185 10.17 -1.44 26.20
C GLN A 185 9.30 -0.73 25.15
N TRP A 186 9.86 -0.39 23.98
CA TRP A 186 9.06 0.16 22.87
C TRP A 186 7.99 -0.83 22.40
N ILE A 187 8.35 -2.12 22.30
CA ILE A 187 7.41 -3.21 22.00
C ILE A 187 6.31 -3.29 23.06
N ALA A 188 6.65 -3.24 24.35
CA ALA A 188 5.70 -3.28 25.46
C ALA A 188 4.77 -2.06 25.53
N GLU A 189 5.17 -0.91 24.97
CA GLU A 189 4.34 0.28 24.84
C GLU A 189 3.35 0.21 23.66
N GLU A 190 3.52 -0.74 22.72
CA GLU A 190 2.57 -0.97 21.62
C GLU A 190 1.38 -1.84 22.07
N THR A 191 0.51 -1.30 22.93
CA THR A 191 -0.73 -1.97 23.39
C THR A 191 -1.99 -1.41 22.73
N PRO A 192 -3.12 -2.16 22.68
CA PRO A 192 -4.40 -1.64 22.18
C PRO A 192 -4.88 -0.38 22.88
N GLU A 193 -4.59 -0.22 24.18
CA GLU A 193 -5.00 0.94 25.00
C GLU A 193 -4.40 2.25 24.47
N LYS A 194 -3.15 2.22 23.99
CA LYS A 194 -2.48 3.36 23.32
C LYS A 194 -3.26 3.84 22.09
N TYR A 195 -3.93 2.93 21.40
CA TYR A 195 -4.61 3.16 20.13
C TYR A 195 -6.13 3.39 20.26
N LYS A 196 -6.76 2.88 21.33
CA LYS A 196 -8.22 2.89 21.56
C LYS A 196 -8.90 4.25 21.33
N GLY A 197 -8.27 5.33 21.78
CA GLY A 197 -8.79 6.70 21.66
C GLY A 197 -8.51 7.40 20.32
N LYS A 198 -7.65 6.86 19.45
CA LYS A 198 -7.23 7.52 18.20
C LYS A 198 -8.30 7.36 17.09
N SER A 199 -8.31 8.27 16.12
CA SER A 199 -9.28 8.26 15.01
C SER A 199 -9.03 7.12 14.01
N CYS A 200 -10.04 6.75 13.22
CA CYS A 200 -9.89 5.74 12.15
C CYS A 200 -8.83 6.14 11.12
N GLU A 201 -8.67 7.44 10.87
CA GLU A 201 -7.61 7.99 10.01
C GLU A 201 -6.21 7.73 10.60
N TYR A 202 -6.04 8.01 11.89
CA TYR A 202 -4.79 7.74 12.62
C TYR A 202 -4.48 6.25 12.65
N LEU A 203 -5.45 5.40 13.00
CA LEU A 203 -5.25 3.95 13.10
C LEU A 203 -4.78 3.36 11.76
N ARG A 204 -5.34 3.81 10.63
CA ARG A 204 -4.92 3.36 9.30
C ARG A 204 -3.54 3.87 8.90
N GLN A 205 -3.21 5.12 9.23
CA GLN A 205 -1.86 5.65 9.01
C GLN A 205 -0.82 4.92 9.89
N ALA A 206 -1.18 4.58 11.13
CA ALA A 206 -0.37 3.78 12.04
C ALA A 206 -0.18 2.35 11.52
N TYR A 207 -1.22 1.73 10.97
CA TYR A 207 -1.15 0.42 10.33
C TYR A 207 -0.24 0.46 9.10
N ALA A 208 -0.37 1.45 8.22
CA ALA A 208 0.52 1.63 7.08
C ALA A 208 1.99 1.75 7.53
N ARG A 209 2.27 2.63 8.52
CA ARG A 209 3.59 2.80 9.12
C ARG A 209 4.13 1.52 9.77
N SER A 210 3.27 0.68 10.35
CA SER A 210 3.69 -0.63 10.89
C SER A 210 4.19 -1.59 9.80
N ASN A 211 3.61 -1.55 8.59
CA ASN A 211 4.08 -2.33 7.45
C ASN A 211 5.40 -1.78 6.88
N GLU A 212 5.61 -0.45 6.91
CA GLU A 212 6.91 0.17 6.56
C GLU A 212 8.01 -0.29 7.53
N ILE A 213 7.71 -0.33 8.84
CA ILE A 213 8.64 -0.82 9.88
C ILE A 213 8.94 -2.32 9.68
N LEU A 214 7.93 -3.14 9.37
CA LEU A 214 8.10 -4.57 9.05
C LEU A 214 8.97 -4.83 7.82
N ALA A 215 9.02 -3.90 6.86
CA ALA A 215 9.86 -3.99 5.66
C ALA A 215 11.34 -3.69 5.93
N VAL A 216 11.70 -3.24 7.14
CA VAL A 216 13.10 -3.07 7.54
C VAL A 216 13.68 -4.43 7.92
N ASN A 217 14.77 -4.82 7.26
CA ASN A 217 15.43 -6.13 7.44
C ASN A 217 16.28 -6.22 8.72
N THR A 218 15.74 -5.81 9.87
CA THR A 218 16.34 -6.01 11.20
C THR A 218 15.34 -6.70 12.13
N PRO A 219 15.76 -7.70 12.93
CA PRO A 219 14.88 -8.37 13.88
C PRO A 219 14.17 -7.39 14.82
N GLU A 220 14.86 -6.31 15.18
CA GLU A 220 14.38 -5.28 16.09
C GLU A 220 13.19 -4.52 15.51
N ALA A 221 13.33 -4.04 14.27
CA ALA A 221 12.24 -3.34 13.58
C ALA A 221 11.08 -4.29 13.30
N GLN A 222 11.35 -5.53 12.87
CA GLN A 222 10.30 -6.52 12.61
C GLN A 222 9.47 -6.83 13.85
N ALA A 223 10.10 -7.00 15.03
CA ALA A 223 9.39 -7.24 16.28
C ALA A 223 8.53 -6.04 16.72
N TRP A 224 9.05 -4.81 16.60
CA TRP A 224 8.29 -3.59 16.90
C TRP A 224 7.13 -3.37 15.93
N GLY A 225 7.37 -3.54 14.63
CA GLY A 225 6.36 -3.44 13.58
C GLY A 225 5.23 -4.47 13.77
N ALA A 226 5.57 -5.72 14.11
CA ALA A 226 4.60 -6.77 14.40
C ALA A 226 3.73 -6.46 15.64
N SER A 227 4.32 -5.98 16.74
CA SER A 227 3.57 -5.60 17.95
C SER A 227 2.62 -4.43 17.65
N LYS A 228 3.16 -3.37 17.02
CA LYS A 228 2.42 -2.19 16.62
C LYS A 228 1.23 -2.54 15.72
N LYS A 229 1.47 -3.36 14.69
CA LYS A 229 0.43 -3.86 13.78
C LYS A 229 -0.67 -4.61 14.55
N THR A 230 -0.29 -5.57 15.39
CA THR A 230 -1.23 -6.39 16.18
C THR A 230 -2.11 -5.54 17.09
N ALA A 231 -1.53 -4.58 17.80
CA ALA A 231 -2.29 -3.68 18.68
C ALA A 231 -3.27 -2.78 17.92
N ILE A 232 -2.89 -2.30 16.74
CA ILE A 232 -3.74 -1.49 15.87
C ILE A 232 -4.87 -2.33 15.27
N ASP A 233 -4.58 -3.55 14.80
CA ASP A 233 -5.57 -4.47 14.22
C ASP A 233 -6.65 -4.86 15.23
N GLN A 234 -6.30 -5.08 16.49
CA GLN A 234 -7.27 -5.33 17.56
C GLN A 234 -8.22 -4.15 17.77
N VAL A 235 -7.71 -2.90 17.73
CA VAL A 235 -8.55 -1.70 17.85
C VAL A 235 -9.38 -1.46 16.59
N LEU A 236 -8.83 -1.64 15.40
CA LEU A 236 -9.56 -1.50 14.13
C LEU A 236 -10.67 -2.54 13.99
N SER A 237 -10.43 -3.79 14.37
CA SER A 237 -11.43 -4.87 14.29
C SER A 237 -12.65 -4.64 15.19
N GLY A 238 -12.45 -3.96 16.32
CA GLY A 238 -13.52 -3.59 17.25
C GLY A 238 -14.11 -2.19 17.03
N LYS A 239 -13.69 -1.46 15.99
CA LYS A 239 -14.09 -0.07 15.76
C LYS A 239 -14.76 0.07 14.40
N ASP A 240 -16.00 0.52 14.42
CA ASP A 240 -16.68 0.92 13.21
C ASP A 240 -15.98 2.14 12.60
N CYS A 241 -15.48 1.98 11.37
CA CYS A 241 -14.60 2.95 10.74
C CYS A 241 -14.96 3.16 9.26
N PRO A 242 -15.37 4.37 8.83
CA PRO A 242 -15.76 4.63 7.44
C PRO A 242 -14.62 4.28 6.50
N PRO A 243 -14.85 3.60 5.37
CA PRO A 243 -13.79 3.21 4.45
C PRO A 243 -13.11 4.44 3.84
N LEU A 244 -11.88 4.25 3.36
CA LEU A 244 -11.07 5.34 2.86
C LEU A 244 -11.62 5.90 1.53
N VAL A 245 -12.16 7.12 1.58
CA VAL A 245 -12.22 7.98 0.39
C VAL A 245 -10.85 8.53 0.07
N THR A 246 -10.54 8.60 -1.23
CA THR A 246 -9.29 9.15 -1.76
C THR A 246 -9.30 10.68 -1.68
N ALA A 247 -9.01 11.22 -0.50
CA ALA A 247 -8.83 12.65 -0.29
C ALA A 247 -7.42 13.12 -0.70
N VAL A 248 -7.34 14.23 -1.44
CA VAL A 248 -6.08 14.89 -1.80
C VAL A 248 -5.54 15.60 -0.56
N ARG A 249 -4.62 14.98 0.18
CA ARG A 249 -4.01 15.55 1.40
C ARG A 249 -2.86 16.51 1.08
N GLY A 250 -2.80 17.62 1.81
CA GLY A 250 -1.70 18.59 1.71
C GLY A 250 -0.35 18.01 2.14
N ARG A 251 0.75 18.53 1.56
CA ARG A 251 2.14 18.18 1.93
C ARG A 251 3.04 19.42 1.95
N ILE A 252 4.10 19.40 2.78
CA ILE A 252 5.12 20.46 2.82
C ILE A 252 6.50 20.04 2.29
N GLY A 253 6.71 18.75 1.99
CA GLY A 253 8.00 18.23 1.49
C GLY A 253 9.02 17.89 2.58
N VAL A 254 8.60 17.16 3.63
CA VAL A 254 9.49 16.58 4.64
C VAL A 254 9.31 15.06 4.74
N SER A 255 10.36 14.35 5.12
CA SER A 255 10.29 13.02 5.74
C SER A 255 10.45 13.19 7.25
N ILE A 256 9.72 12.39 8.00
CA ILE A 256 9.61 12.50 9.46
C ILE A 256 9.71 11.12 10.12
N GLY A 257 10.06 11.13 11.40
CA GLY A 257 9.98 9.98 12.30
C GLY A 257 9.40 10.36 13.66
N SER A 258 8.95 9.36 14.41
CA SER A 258 8.61 9.51 15.82
C SER A 258 9.85 9.91 16.63
N ILE A 259 9.66 10.62 17.74
CA ILE A 259 10.77 10.95 18.64
C ILE A 259 11.14 9.73 19.48
N ASP A 260 12.44 9.46 19.61
CA ASP A 260 12.99 8.59 20.66
C ASP A 260 12.96 9.35 22.01
N PRO A 261 12.14 8.93 22.99
CA PRO A 261 11.99 9.64 24.26
C PRO A 261 13.26 9.63 25.11
N VAL A 262 14.14 8.63 24.98
CA VAL A 262 15.42 8.59 25.71
C VAL A 262 16.40 9.58 25.12
N LYS A 263 16.53 9.60 23.80
CA LYS A 263 17.35 10.58 23.10
C LYS A 263 16.86 12.00 23.41
N ALA A 264 15.55 12.22 23.39
CA ALA A 264 14.97 13.51 23.71
C ALA A 264 15.26 13.96 25.15
N ALA A 265 15.00 13.09 26.14
CA ALA A 265 15.27 13.38 27.55
C ALA A 265 16.75 13.74 27.82
N ARG A 266 17.70 13.07 27.14
CA ARG A 266 19.15 13.34 27.29
C ARG A 266 19.60 14.62 26.61
N LEU A 267 18.94 15.02 25.52
CA LEU A 267 19.31 16.18 24.70
C LEU A 267 18.45 17.42 24.99
N GLY A 268 17.64 17.41 26.06
CA GLY A 268 16.73 18.52 26.40
C GLY A 268 15.61 18.76 25.38
N MET A 269 15.35 17.80 24.49
CA MET A 269 14.36 17.91 23.42
C MET A 269 12.95 17.60 23.94
N PRO A 270 11.89 18.08 23.28
CA PRO A 270 10.52 17.65 23.56
C PRO A 270 10.39 16.12 23.47
N LEU A 271 9.71 15.51 24.45
CA LEU A 271 9.41 14.07 24.46
C LEU A 271 8.29 13.67 23.47
N LYS A 272 7.67 14.65 22.79
CA LYS A 272 6.53 14.50 21.88
C LYS A 272 6.68 15.45 20.70
N GLY A 273 6.19 15.02 19.54
CA GLY A 273 6.33 15.74 18.28
C GLY A 273 6.74 14.83 17.12
N ALA A 274 6.95 15.43 15.95
CA ALA A 274 7.50 14.78 14.77
C ALA A 274 8.93 15.26 14.53
N SER A 275 9.90 14.35 14.45
CA SER A 275 11.30 14.66 14.14
C SER A 275 11.49 14.75 12.63
N VAL A 276 12.10 15.83 12.13
CA VAL A 276 12.40 16.01 10.70
C VAL A 276 13.65 15.21 10.32
N GLU A 277 13.46 14.14 9.55
CA GLU A 277 14.52 13.24 9.07
C GLU A 277 15.10 13.69 7.73
N LYS A 278 14.29 14.35 6.90
CA LYS A 278 14.72 14.88 5.60
C LYS A 278 13.85 16.05 5.19
N VAL A 279 14.45 17.05 4.55
CA VAL A 279 13.74 18.13 3.86
C VAL A 279 13.95 17.94 2.35
N ALA A 280 12.88 18.07 1.56
CA ALA A 280 12.96 17.93 0.11
C ALA A 280 13.60 19.18 -0.54
N PRO A 281 14.66 19.04 -1.34
CA PRO A 281 15.28 20.18 -2.04
C PRO A 281 14.28 20.91 -2.95
N GLY A 282 14.28 22.24 -2.90
CA GLY A 282 13.32 23.11 -3.59
C GLY A 282 11.89 23.07 -3.02
N GLY A 283 11.62 22.24 -2.00
CA GLY A 283 10.30 22.06 -1.39
C GLY A 283 9.85 23.23 -0.52
N ASN A 284 8.57 23.25 -0.15
CA ASN A 284 8.00 24.34 0.65
C ASN A 284 8.61 24.41 2.05
N ALA A 285 8.90 23.26 2.68
CA ALA A 285 9.58 23.21 3.97
C ALA A 285 11.03 23.73 3.92
N GLU A 286 11.76 23.49 2.83
CA GLU A 286 13.11 24.07 2.65
C GLU A 286 13.04 25.60 2.50
N LYS A 287 12.11 26.08 1.67
CA LYS A 287 11.84 27.53 1.48
C LYS A 287 11.40 28.22 2.78
N ALA A 288 10.66 27.52 3.64
CA ALA A 288 10.29 27.99 4.98
C ALA A 288 11.44 27.88 6.00
N GLY A 289 12.56 27.24 5.65
CA GLY A 289 13.73 27.13 6.51
C GLY A 289 13.66 26.03 7.58
N LEU A 290 12.84 24.99 7.38
CA LEU A 290 12.94 23.75 8.16
C LEU A 290 14.26 23.04 7.88
N LYS A 291 14.74 22.28 8.86
CA LYS A 291 16.07 21.63 8.85
C LYS A 291 15.99 20.22 9.43
N TYR A 292 17.00 19.42 9.11
CA TYR A 292 17.22 18.12 9.77
C TYR A 292 17.29 18.27 11.29
N ALA A 293 16.70 17.31 12.01
CA ALA A 293 16.60 17.25 13.48
C ALA A 293 15.80 18.39 14.14
N ASP A 294 15.05 19.18 13.37
CA ASP A 294 13.94 19.97 13.89
C ASP A 294 12.88 19.03 14.50
N VAL A 295 12.26 19.44 15.61
CA VAL A 295 11.14 18.73 16.22
C VAL A 295 9.88 19.58 16.12
N ILE A 296 8.90 19.13 15.35
CA ILE A 296 7.62 19.82 15.16
C ILE A 296 6.68 19.41 16.30
N VAL A 297 6.25 20.37 17.12
CA VAL A 297 5.40 20.12 18.31
C VAL A 297 3.97 20.64 18.15
N SER A 298 3.70 21.53 17.19
CA SER A 298 2.33 21.87 16.78
C SER A 298 2.24 22.26 15.31
N VAL A 299 1.03 22.10 14.76
CA VAL A 299 0.60 22.59 13.45
C VAL A 299 -0.62 23.49 13.71
N ASP A 300 -0.45 24.79 13.50
CA ASP A 300 -1.36 25.83 14.00
C ASP A 300 -1.65 25.61 15.51
N THR A 301 -2.92 25.47 15.88
CA THR A 301 -3.37 25.18 17.26
C THR A 301 -3.37 23.68 17.61
N THR A 302 -3.04 22.79 16.67
CA THR A 302 -3.07 21.33 16.86
C THR A 302 -1.74 20.85 17.43
N SER A 303 -1.76 20.33 18.65
CA SER A 303 -0.59 19.68 19.27
C SER A 303 -0.20 18.40 18.53
N VAL A 304 1.09 18.20 18.29
CA VAL A 304 1.64 17.00 17.66
C VAL A 304 2.21 16.08 18.74
N GLY A 305 1.62 14.91 18.93
CA GLY A 305 2.15 13.88 19.83
C GLY A 305 3.28 13.07 19.20
N ASP A 306 3.11 12.73 17.92
CA ASP A 306 3.93 11.79 17.15
C ASP A 306 3.97 12.16 15.65
N ASP A 307 4.67 11.37 14.83
CA ASP A 307 4.78 11.57 13.38
C ASP A 307 3.43 11.48 12.65
N ILE A 308 2.50 10.67 13.15
CA ILE A 308 1.19 10.46 12.53
C ILE A 308 0.29 11.66 12.81
N ASP A 309 0.27 12.16 14.05
CA ASP A 309 -0.48 13.36 14.43
C ASP A 309 -0.08 14.56 13.54
N PHE A 310 1.22 14.71 13.21
CA PHE A 310 1.70 15.72 12.26
C PHE A 310 1.19 15.49 10.82
N LEU A 311 1.29 14.26 10.30
CA LEU A 311 0.80 13.94 8.93
C LEU A 311 -0.68 14.24 8.78
N LEU A 312 -1.48 13.92 9.81
CA LEU A 312 -2.91 14.21 9.81
C LEU A 312 -3.22 15.70 9.93
N ALA A 313 -2.47 16.43 10.78
CA ALA A 313 -2.67 17.86 10.94
C ALA A 313 -2.34 18.63 9.64
N VAL A 314 -1.17 18.40 9.05
CA VAL A 314 -0.79 19.01 7.76
C VAL A 314 -1.71 18.54 6.62
N GLY A 315 -2.11 17.26 6.63
CA GLY A 315 -2.99 16.71 5.61
C GLY A 315 -4.39 17.34 5.56
N LYS A 316 -4.83 17.98 6.66
CA LYS A 316 -6.11 18.71 6.78
C LYS A 316 -6.02 20.20 6.41
N VAL A 317 -4.81 20.75 6.30
CA VAL A 317 -4.61 22.14 5.86
C VAL A 317 -4.89 22.25 4.36
N SER A 318 -5.62 23.30 3.96
CA SER A 318 -5.96 23.55 2.56
C SER A 318 -4.71 23.75 1.70
N ILE A 319 -4.64 23.06 0.57
CA ILE A 319 -3.58 23.24 -0.42
C ILE A 319 -3.58 24.69 -0.93
N GLY A 320 -2.40 25.30 -1.01
CA GLY A 320 -2.19 26.71 -1.35
C GLY A 320 -2.27 27.67 -0.16
N SER A 321 -2.61 27.20 1.05
CA SER A 321 -2.61 28.01 2.27
C SER A 321 -1.33 27.81 3.10
N ASN A 322 -1.03 28.77 3.98
CA ASN A 322 0.05 28.65 4.96
C ASN A 322 -0.48 28.08 6.28
N THR A 323 0.31 27.24 6.93
CA THR A 323 0.12 26.80 8.33
C THR A 323 1.33 27.22 9.17
N LEU A 324 1.13 27.49 10.45
CA LEU A 324 2.20 27.86 11.38
C LEU A 324 2.70 26.62 12.13
N LEU A 325 3.94 26.21 11.87
CA LEU A 325 4.58 25.13 12.63
C LEU A 325 5.28 25.68 13.85
N LYS A 326 5.01 25.13 15.03
CA LYS A 326 5.87 25.35 16.20
C LYS A 326 6.96 24.29 16.22
N VAL A 327 8.21 24.74 16.08
CA VAL A 327 9.38 23.88 15.91
C VAL A 327 10.36 24.10 17.05
N TRP A 328 10.77 23.04 17.73
CA TRP A 328 11.91 23.05 18.62
C TRP A 328 13.20 22.81 17.82
N ARG A 329 14.19 23.68 18.03
CA ARG A 329 15.50 23.63 17.37
C ARG A 329 16.55 24.26 18.29
N LYS A 330 17.60 23.51 18.65
CA LYS A 330 18.72 23.99 19.50
C LYS A 330 18.20 24.70 20.77
N ASP A 331 17.42 23.97 21.56
CA ASP A 331 16.91 24.40 22.87
C ASP A 331 15.88 25.54 22.87
N ALA A 332 15.49 26.05 21.68
CA ALA A 332 14.50 27.09 21.52
C ALA A 332 13.29 26.65 20.68
N PHE A 333 12.12 27.24 20.94
CA PHE A 333 10.96 27.14 20.05
C PHE A 333 10.98 28.28 19.03
N ILE A 334 10.66 27.95 17.78
CA ILE A 334 10.62 28.84 16.63
C ILE A 334 9.31 28.57 15.89
N ASP A 335 8.53 29.61 15.64
CA ASP A 335 7.32 29.49 14.83
C ASP A 335 7.69 29.72 13.35
N ILE A 336 7.38 28.75 12.49
CA ILE A 336 7.75 28.72 11.07
C ILE A 336 6.49 28.63 10.22
N PRO A 337 6.09 29.69 9.50
CA PRO A 337 5.00 29.61 8.53
C PRO A 337 5.46 28.82 7.29
N VAL A 338 4.67 27.84 6.87
CA VAL A 338 4.98 26.99 5.70
C VAL A 338 3.78 26.85 4.78
N LEU A 339 4.05 26.95 3.47
CA LEU A 339 3.05 26.74 2.42
C LEU A 339 2.72 25.25 2.27
N VAL A 340 1.45 24.91 2.33
CA VAL A 340 0.98 23.54 2.06
C VAL A 340 0.73 23.36 0.57
N GLY A 341 1.52 22.48 -0.05
CA GLY A 341 1.40 22.11 -1.46
C GLY A 341 0.52 20.88 -1.69
N PRO A 342 0.22 20.55 -2.95
CA PRO A 342 -0.45 19.30 -3.31
C PRO A 342 0.42 18.07 -2.97
N PRO A 343 -0.14 16.85 -3.04
CA PRO A 343 0.67 15.64 -3.17
C PRO A 343 1.67 15.77 -4.33
N ALA A 344 2.85 15.18 -4.15
CA ALA A 344 3.83 14.96 -5.22
C ALA A 344 3.50 13.67 -5.98
#